data_AF-A0A7M2V2U7-F1
#
_entry.id   AF-A0A7M2V2U7-F1
#
_cell.length_a   1.000
_cell.length_b   1.000
_cell.length_c   1.000
_cell.angle_alpha   90.00
_cell.angle_beta   90.00
_cell.angle_gamma   90.00
#
_symmetry.space_group_name_H-M   'P 1'
#
loop_
_entity.id
_entity.type
_entity.pdbx_description
1 polymer ?
#
loop_
_entity_poly.entity_id
_entity_poly.type
_entity_poly.pdbx_seq_one_letter_code
_entity_poly.pdbx_strand_id
1 'polypeptide(L)'
;MSIKDVSSAASLRDMPATTRLETVHAVTGKNVDPVDSVEVSLSPEAMAQARDNLTPPTQEEIDASAREALNLRNQAIARMPTGPSLASDFYSDPATANDAVSFQAFFQNATVNADEMADALHKALTSPTQNGDYTTNAMDLALTQAKLNLVVQKYVATDYQTEASAFVAQFISDKSSQADQMTKVVLTQASRLAESLGDNDQAQHHQDALAQLAEGTHASQTVRNAMLSLTASTTDSEAWFSSINDWVAKNRSIPYIREIEQGHISALQEQWQSFVTGLKTDV
;
A
#
# COMPACT_ATOMS: atom_id res chain seq x y z
N MET A 1 32.00 34.27 -33.30
CA MET A 1 31.21 33.03 -33.17
C MET A 1 29.74 33.46 -33.26
N SER A 2 29.14 33.64 -34.44
CA SER A 2 28.58 32.62 -35.35
C SER A 2 27.57 31.73 -34.60
N ILE A 3 26.25 31.65 -34.91
CA ILE A 3 25.58 31.58 -36.22
C ILE A 3 24.06 31.93 -36.13
N LYS A 4 23.63 32.81 -37.06
CA LYS A 4 22.37 32.95 -37.85
C LYS A 4 20.98 33.28 -37.26
N ASP A 5 20.53 34.47 -37.65
CA ASP A 5 19.22 34.78 -38.27
C ASP A 5 18.82 33.82 -39.40
N VAL A 6 17.51 33.51 -39.55
CA VAL A 6 16.78 33.60 -40.83
C VAL A 6 15.27 33.86 -40.60
N SER A 7 14.88 35.10 -40.92
CA SER A 7 13.64 35.63 -41.50
C SER A 7 12.26 34.95 -41.35
N SER A 8 11.33 35.80 -40.90
CA SER A 8 9.95 35.96 -41.36
C SER A 8 9.76 35.82 -42.88
N ALA A 9 8.69 35.13 -43.30
CA ALA A 9 7.53 35.73 -44.01
C ALA A 9 6.80 34.71 -44.92
N ALA A 10 5.47 34.86 -44.92
CA ALA A 10 4.52 34.51 -45.97
C ALA A 10 4.15 33.03 -46.17
N SER A 11 2.96 32.65 -45.71
CA SER A 11 1.75 32.65 -46.57
C SER A 11 0.64 31.85 -45.90
N LEU A 12 -0.38 32.56 -45.44
CA LEU A 12 -1.70 31.98 -45.21
C LEU A 12 -2.31 31.64 -46.58
N ARG A 13 -2.36 30.36 -46.93
CA ARG A 13 -3.32 29.82 -47.90
C ARG A 13 -3.53 28.33 -47.69
N ASP A 14 -4.79 28.00 -47.43
CA ASP A 14 -5.51 26.74 -47.58
C ASP A 14 -4.85 25.44 -47.09
N MET A 15 -5.36 24.95 -45.96
CA MET A 15 -5.38 23.51 -45.68
C MET A 15 -6.80 22.96 -45.85
N PRO A 16 -6.98 21.83 -46.57
CA PRO A 16 -8.27 21.17 -46.68
C PRO A 16 -8.66 20.50 -45.35
N ALA A 17 -9.91 20.70 -44.95
CA ALA A 17 -10.51 20.04 -43.80
C ALA A 17 -10.55 18.52 -44.03
N THR A 18 -9.78 17.78 -43.23
CA THR A 18 -10.00 16.34 -43.07
C THR A 18 -10.54 16.14 -41.67
N THR A 19 -11.86 16.00 -41.58
CA THR A 19 -12.63 15.81 -40.34
C THR A 19 -12.20 14.51 -39.68
N ARG A 20 -11.47 14.60 -38.56
CA ARG A 20 -11.25 13.46 -37.67
C ARG A 20 -12.48 13.38 -36.77
N LEU A 21 -13.33 12.38 -36.99
CA LEU A 21 -14.46 12.05 -36.12
C LEU A 21 -13.90 11.64 -34.74
N GLU A 22 -14.08 12.50 -33.74
CA GLU A 22 -13.83 12.15 -32.34
C GLU A 22 -15.00 11.31 -31.83
N THR A 23 -14.68 10.12 -31.32
CA THR A 23 -15.58 9.21 -30.62
C THR A 23 -16.16 9.89 -29.38
N VAL A 24 -17.49 10.08 -29.37
CA VAL A 24 -18.23 10.62 -28.21
C VAL A 24 -18.47 9.49 -27.21
N HIS A 25 -17.97 9.63 -25.98
CA HIS A 25 -18.26 8.70 -24.88
C HIS A 25 -19.68 8.93 -24.34
N ALA A 26 -20.50 7.88 -24.27
CA ALA A 26 -21.80 7.95 -23.62
C ALA A 26 -21.66 8.07 -22.09
N VAL A 27 -22.60 8.79 -21.46
CA VAL A 27 -22.69 9.05 -20.00
C VAL A 27 -22.71 7.76 -19.14
N THR A 28 -22.95 6.60 -19.75
CA THR A 28 -23.00 5.29 -19.08
C THR A 28 -21.70 4.48 -19.17
N GLY A 29 -20.61 5.05 -19.72
CA GLY A 29 -19.27 4.43 -19.69
C GLY A 29 -19.07 3.22 -20.61
N LYS A 30 -20.00 2.95 -21.55
CA LYS A 30 -19.80 1.96 -22.62
C LYS A 30 -19.39 2.65 -23.92
N ASN A 31 -18.47 2.02 -24.65
CA ASN A 31 -18.17 2.39 -26.03
C ASN A 31 -19.40 2.13 -26.90
N VAL A 32 -19.90 3.17 -27.54
CA VAL A 32 -20.98 3.06 -28.54
C VAL A 32 -20.28 2.94 -29.89
N ASP A 33 -20.50 1.85 -30.60
CA ASP A 33 -20.04 1.73 -31.99
C ASP A 33 -20.70 2.83 -32.83
N PRO A 34 -19.99 3.49 -33.75
CA PRO A 34 -20.50 4.67 -34.47
C PRO A 34 -21.73 4.39 -35.35
N VAL A 35 -22.13 3.14 -35.50
CA VAL A 35 -23.30 2.70 -36.27
C VAL A 35 -24.63 2.90 -35.52
N ASP A 36 -24.60 3.04 -34.19
CA ASP A 36 -25.79 3.33 -33.37
C ASP A 36 -26.04 4.85 -33.18
N SER A 37 -25.25 5.69 -33.85
CA SER A 37 -25.45 7.14 -33.88
C SER A 37 -26.62 7.48 -34.78
N VAL A 38 -27.74 7.96 -34.23
CA VAL A 38 -28.78 8.61 -35.03
C VAL A 38 -28.23 9.97 -35.46
N GLU A 39 -28.01 10.15 -36.76
CA GLU A 39 -27.63 11.45 -37.32
C GLU A 39 -28.84 12.39 -37.20
N VAL A 40 -28.84 13.21 -36.14
CA VAL A 40 -29.82 14.29 -35.97
C VAL A 40 -29.38 15.45 -36.85
N SER A 41 -29.85 15.45 -38.11
CA SER A 41 -29.68 16.61 -38.99
C SER A 41 -30.56 17.76 -38.50
N LEU A 42 -29.94 18.75 -37.84
CA LEU A 42 -30.59 20.02 -37.56
C LEU A 42 -30.83 20.74 -38.89
N SER A 43 -32.08 21.15 -39.16
CA SER A 43 -32.37 21.88 -40.39
C SER A 43 -31.60 23.21 -40.42
N PRO A 44 -31.23 23.72 -41.60
CA PRO A 44 -30.63 25.04 -41.74
C PRO A 44 -31.50 26.14 -41.11
N GLU A 45 -32.84 25.99 -41.13
CA GLU A 45 -33.74 26.92 -40.45
C GLU A 45 -33.70 26.81 -38.93
N ALA A 46 -33.59 25.61 -38.36
CA ALA A 46 -33.43 25.41 -36.92
C ALA A 46 -32.08 25.96 -36.42
N MET A 47 -31.02 25.80 -37.21
CA MET A 47 -29.71 26.39 -36.96
C MET A 47 -29.72 27.93 -37.10
N ALA A 48 -30.48 28.47 -38.06
CA ALA A 48 -30.65 29.91 -38.23
C ALA A 48 -31.48 30.52 -37.08
N GLN A 49 -32.58 29.88 -36.67
CA GLN A 49 -33.35 30.29 -35.49
C GLN A 49 -32.55 30.20 -34.18
N ALA A 50 -31.70 29.19 -34.03
CA ALA A 50 -30.81 29.10 -32.88
C ALA A 50 -29.79 30.25 -32.89
N ARG A 51 -29.27 30.64 -34.05
CA ARG A 51 -28.36 31.80 -34.20
C ARG A 51 -29.05 33.14 -33.95
N ASP A 52 -30.29 33.29 -34.39
CA ASP A 52 -31.07 34.52 -34.19
C ASP A 52 -31.59 34.68 -32.75
N ASN A 53 -31.74 33.57 -32.00
CA ASN A 53 -32.16 33.57 -30.59
C ASN A 53 -31.00 33.46 -29.58
N LEU A 54 -29.74 33.42 -30.04
CA LEU A 54 -28.56 33.47 -29.17
C LEU A 54 -28.36 34.91 -28.70
N THR A 55 -29.07 35.27 -27.64
CA THR A 55 -28.71 36.47 -26.88
C THR A 55 -27.36 36.16 -26.23
N PRO A 56 -26.31 36.98 -26.45
CA PRO A 56 -25.05 36.79 -25.75
C PRO A 56 -25.34 36.75 -24.25
N PRO A 57 -24.80 35.77 -23.51
CA PRO A 57 -25.07 35.67 -22.08
C PRO A 57 -24.71 37.00 -21.43
N THR A 58 -25.61 37.49 -20.60
CA THR A 58 -25.41 38.71 -19.84
C THR A 58 -24.25 38.52 -18.87
N GLN A 59 -23.60 39.61 -18.46
CA GLN A 59 -22.50 39.54 -17.48
C GLN A 59 -22.94 38.83 -16.19
N GLU A 60 -24.20 39.00 -15.81
CA GLU A 60 -24.80 38.38 -14.62
C GLU A 60 -24.95 36.86 -14.77
N GLU A 61 -25.29 36.36 -15.95
CA GLU A 61 -25.34 34.92 -16.26
C GLU A 61 -23.95 34.29 -16.34
N ILE A 62 -22.96 35.03 -16.87
CA ILE A 62 -21.56 34.61 -16.88
C ILE A 62 -21.03 34.48 -15.45
N ASP A 63 -21.31 35.48 -14.60
CA ASP A 63 -20.86 35.48 -13.21
C ASP A 63 -21.57 34.39 -12.37
N ALA A 64 -22.86 34.14 -12.64
CA ALA A 64 -23.62 33.06 -12.00
C ALA A 64 -23.06 31.68 -12.39
N SER A 65 -22.80 31.45 -13.67
CA SER A 65 -22.19 30.20 -14.17
C SER A 65 -20.78 30.00 -13.62
N ALA A 66 -19.97 31.05 -13.54
CA ALA A 66 -18.64 30.98 -12.93
C ALA A 66 -18.70 30.63 -11.43
N ARG A 67 -19.67 31.18 -10.69
CA ARG A 67 -19.90 30.83 -9.28
C ARG A 67 -20.36 29.39 -9.12
N GLU A 68 -21.25 28.91 -9.98
CA GLU A 68 -21.73 27.53 -9.95
C GLU A 68 -20.60 26.55 -10.28
N ALA A 69 -19.79 26.83 -11.30
CA ALA A 69 -18.61 26.04 -11.64
C ALA A 69 -17.58 26.00 -10.50
N LEU A 70 -17.34 27.14 -9.83
CA LEU A 70 -16.49 27.20 -8.63
C LEU A 70 -17.08 26.39 -7.46
N ASN A 71 -18.39 26.45 -7.26
CA ASN A 71 -19.07 25.68 -6.22
C ASN A 71 -19.01 24.17 -6.51
N LEU A 72 -19.25 23.76 -7.75
CA LEU A 72 -19.09 22.38 -8.21
C LEU A 72 -17.65 21.89 -8.05
N ARG A 73 -16.66 22.73 -8.41
CA ARG A 73 -15.24 22.43 -8.19
C ARG A 73 -14.91 22.30 -6.72
N ASN A 74 -15.39 23.21 -5.87
CA ASN A 74 -15.14 23.15 -4.43
C ASN A 74 -15.82 21.94 -3.78
N GLN A 75 -17.03 21.57 -4.23
CA GLN A 75 -17.69 20.34 -3.83
C GLN A 75 -16.93 19.10 -4.32
N ALA A 76 -16.37 19.11 -5.54
CA ALA A 76 -15.56 18.02 -6.05
C ALA A 76 -14.24 17.87 -5.28
N ILE A 77 -13.58 18.99 -4.94
CA ILE A 77 -12.36 19.01 -4.10
C ILE A 77 -12.68 18.55 -2.68
N ALA A 78 -13.78 19.00 -2.09
CA ALA A 78 -14.23 18.54 -0.77
C ALA A 78 -14.63 17.05 -0.75
N ARG A 79 -14.95 16.47 -1.91
CA ARG A 79 -15.23 15.05 -2.10
C ARG A 79 -14.00 14.24 -2.49
N MET A 80 -12.88 14.86 -2.82
CA MET A 80 -11.63 14.13 -3.01
C MET A 80 -11.14 13.69 -1.64
N PRO A 81 -10.91 12.38 -1.41
CA PRO A 81 -10.31 11.92 -0.16
C PRO A 81 -8.93 12.56 -0.04
N THR A 82 -8.80 13.52 0.86
CA THR A 82 -7.49 14.04 1.26
C THR A 82 -6.76 12.89 1.93
N GLY A 83 -5.69 12.42 1.30
CA GLY A 83 -4.77 11.48 1.91
C GLY A 83 -4.21 12.05 3.22
N PRO A 84 -3.59 11.20 4.05
CA PRO A 84 -2.99 11.62 5.30
C PRO A 84 -1.91 12.68 5.09
N SER A 85 -1.58 13.42 6.16
CA SER A 85 -0.43 14.31 6.14
C SER A 85 0.85 13.56 5.77
N LEU A 86 1.59 14.07 4.78
CA LEU A 86 2.93 13.56 4.42
C LEU A 86 3.97 13.79 5.52
N ALA A 87 3.66 14.64 6.51
CA ALA A 87 4.48 14.85 7.68
C ALA A 87 4.13 13.89 8.84
N SER A 88 3.17 12.98 8.67
CA SER A 88 2.84 11.98 9.69
C SER A 88 3.99 10.99 9.90
N ASP A 89 4.03 10.38 11.08
CA ASP A 89 5.02 9.35 11.43
C ASP A 89 4.98 8.16 10.45
N PHE A 90 3.81 7.89 9.86
CA PHE A 90 3.66 6.85 8.84
C PHE A 90 4.61 7.02 7.65
N TYR A 91 4.80 8.25 7.16
CA TYR A 91 5.70 8.55 6.05
C TYR A 91 7.09 9.03 6.47
N SER A 92 7.26 9.45 7.72
CA SER A 92 8.53 10.04 8.19
C SER A 92 9.38 9.10 9.05
N ASP A 93 8.79 8.09 9.70
CA ASP A 93 9.55 7.07 10.44
C ASP A 93 10.22 6.09 9.46
N PRO A 94 11.56 5.92 9.51
CA PRO A 94 12.28 4.94 8.71
C PRO A 94 11.73 3.50 8.81
N ALA A 95 11.11 3.13 9.94
CA ALA A 95 10.52 1.81 10.14
C ALA A 95 9.29 1.56 9.26
N THR A 96 8.55 2.61 8.88
CA THR A 96 7.27 2.48 8.16
C THR A 96 7.26 3.18 6.80
N ALA A 97 8.11 4.18 6.60
CA ALA A 97 8.10 5.04 5.40
C ALA A 97 8.25 4.26 4.09
N ASN A 98 9.08 3.20 4.08
CA ASN A 98 9.28 2.37 2.90
C ASN A 98 8.02 1.57 2.52
N ASP A 99 7.22 1.19 3.51
CA ASP A 99 6.01 0.38 3.32
C ASP A 99 4.76 1.23 3.11
N ALA A 100 4.76 2.48 3.59
CA ALA A 100 3.61 3.37 3.61
C ALA A 100 2.97 3.58 2.23
N VAL A 101 3.78 3.60 1.17
CA VAL A 101 3.33 3.76 -0.21
C VAL A 101 2.41 2.61 -0.65
N SER A 102 2.60 1.41 -0.10
CA SER A 102 1.81 0.23 -0.47
C SER A 102 0.38 0.27 0.06
N PHE A 103 0.11 1.08 1.09
CA PHE A 103 -1.19 1.16 1.77
C PHE A 103 -2.12 2.26 1.22
N GLN A 104 -1.81 2.87 0.07
CA GLN A 104 -2.60 3.97 -0.50
C GLN A 104 -4.10 3.64 -0.64
N ALA A 105 -4.45 2.40 -0.98
CA ALA A 105 -5.83 1.97 -1.14
C ALA A 105 -6.62 1.92 0.19
N PHE A 106 -5.94 1.82 1.34
CA PHE A 106 -6.61 1.81 2.64
C PHE A 106 -7.25 3.16 2.94
N PHE A 107 -6.63 4.27 2.54
CA PHE A 107 -7.18 5.62 2.76
C PHE A 107 -8.43 5.90 1.94
N GLN A 108 -8.57 5.28 0.77
CA GLN A 108 -9.75 5.45 -0.09
C GLN A 108 -10.97 4.68 0.42
N ASN A 109 -10.73 3.62 1.19
CA ASN A 109 -11.75 2.71 1.70
C ASN A 109 -11.83 2.73 3.23
N ALA A 110 -11.32 3.79 3.86
CA ALA A 110 -11.31 3.95 5.31
C ALA A 110 -12.69 4.41 5.82
N THR A 111 -13.12 3.88 6.96
CA THR A 111 -14.28 4.36 7.73
C THR A 111 -13.93 5.49 8.71
N VAL A 112 -12.62 5.70 8.91
CA VAL A 112 -12.04 6.79 9.72
C VAL A 112 -11.37 7.83 8.81
N ASN A 113 -10.99 8.98 9.37
CA ASN A 113 -10.23 9.96 8.60
C ASN A 113 -8.82 9.45 8.25
N ALA A 114 -8.19 10.08 7.26
CA ALA A 114 -6.94 9.59 6.70
C ALA A 114 -5.77 9.62 7.70
N ASP A 115 -5.70 10.63 8.58
CA ASP A 115 -4.64 10.72 9.60
C ASP A 115 -4.80 9.63 10.67
N GLU A 116 -6.03 9.30 11.07
CA GLU A 116 -6.33 8.18 11.99
C GLU A 116 -5.96 6.83 11.38
N MET A 117 -6.25 6.63 10.08
CA MET A 117 -5.79 5.44 9.36
C MET A 117 -4.25 5.38 9.30
N ALA A 118 -3.58 6.50 9.03
CA ALA A 118 -2.12 6.54 8.95
C ALA A 118 -1.46 6.23 10.30
N ASP A 119 -1.97 6.79 11.40
CA ASP A 119 -1.51 6.48 12.75
C ASP A 119 -1.69 4.98 13.10
N ALA A 120 -2.84 4.40 12.74
CA ALA A 120 -3.10 2.98 12.96
C ALA A 120 -2.17 2.08 12.14
N LEU A 121 -1.95 2.41 10.87
CA LEU A 121 -1.01 1.68 10.00
C LEU A 121 0.43 1.82 10.49
N HIS A 122 0.84 3.01 10.92
CA HIS A 122 2.15 3.24 11.51
C HIS A 122 2.36 2.34 12.73
N LYS A 123 1.45 2.36 13.71
CA LYS A 123 1.52 1.51 14.90
C LYS A 123 1.49 0.01 14.57
N ALA A 124 0.76 -0.37 13.53
CA ALA A 124 0.70 -1.76 13.06
C ALA A 124 2.03 -2.23 12.46
N LEU A 125 2.75 -1.36 11.76
CA LEU A 125 4.02 -1.68 11.11
C LEU A 125 5.24 -1.54 12.02
N THR A 126 5.15 -0.74 13.09
CA THR A 126 6.26 -0.59 14.05
C THR A 126 6.36 -1.82 14.97
N SER A 127 7.59 -2.22 15.30
CA SER A 127 7.91 -3.32 16.22
C SER A 127 8.89 -2.87 17.30
N PRO A 128 9.02 -3.59 18.43
CA PRO A 128 10.01 -3.29 19.46
C PRO A 128 11.44 -3.27 18.90
N THR A 129 12.29 -2.39 19.42
CA THR A 129 13.67 -2.19 18.95
C THR A 129 14.66 -3.26 19.41
N GLN A 130 14.23 -4.18 20.29
CA GLN A 130 15.07 -5.25 20.84
C GLN A 130 14.90 -6.56 20.06
N ASN A 131 15.18 -6.54 18.76
CA ASN A 131 15.22 -7.73 17.93
C ASN A 131 16.67 -8.20 17.74
N GLY A 132 16.90 -9.49 18.00
CA GLY A 132 18.26 -10.07 18.07
C GLY A 132 18.47 -11.29 17.20
N ASP A 133 17.40 -12.00 16.83
CA ASP A 133 17.50 -13.21 16.03
C ASP A 133 16.30 -13.41 15.08
N TYR A 134 16.32 -14.50 14.31
CA TYR A 134 15.23 -14.81 13.39
C TYR A 134 13.91 -15.17 14.10
N THR A 135 13.95 -15.47 15.40
CA THR A 135 12.79 -15.78 16.24
C THR A 135 12.05 -14.51 16.62
N THR A 136 12.76 -13.52 17.15
CA THR A 136 12.19 -12.21 17.48
C THR A 136 11.64 -11.54 16.23
N ASN A 137 12.35 -11.66 15.09
CA ASN A 137 11.87 -11.16 13.80
C ASN A 137 10.59 -11.88 13.31
N ALA A 138 10.48 -13.18 13.57
CA ALA A 138 9.27 -13.95 13.25
C ALA A 138 8.08 -13.52 14.12
N MET A 139 8.31 -13.28 15.41
CA MET A 139 7.30 -12.77 16.33
C MET A 139 6.84 -11.37 15.94
N ASP A 140 7.77 -10.48 15.56
CA ASP A 140 7.48 -9.13 15.08
C ASP A 140 6.55 -9.19 13.86
N LEU A 141 6.91 -9.97 12.84
CA LEU A 141 6.11 -10.08 11.63
C LEU A 141 4.72 -10.67 11.90
N ALA A 142 4.64 -11.67 12.79
CA ALA A 142 3.37 -12.25 13.23
C ALA A 142 2.48 -11.24 13.95
N LEU A 143 3.05 -10.35 14.78
CA LEU A 143 2.28 -9.29 15.41
C LEU A 143 1.88 -8.21 14.40
N THR A 144 2.73 -7.84 13.44
CA THR A 144 2.37 -6.94 12.34
C THR A 144 1.18 -7.49 11.56
N GLN A 145 1.16 -8.78 11.24
CA GLN A 145 0.01 -9.43 10.60
C GLN A 145 -1.28 -9.26 11.42
N ALA A 146 -1.23 -9.57 12.73
CA ALA A 146 -2.39 -9.43 13.60
C ALA A 146 -2.89 -7.98 13.65
N LYS A 147 -1.98 -7.01 13.82
CA LYS A 147 -2.30 -5.58 13.91
C LYS A 147 -2.95 -5.09 12.60
N LEU A 148 -2.37 -5.43 11.46
CA LEU A 148 -2.92 -5.06 10.14
C LEU A 148 -4.30 -5.67 9.90
N ASN A 149 -4.50 -6.95 10.23
CA ASN A 149 -5.82 -7.58 10.12
C ASN A 149 -6.86 -6.91 11.03
N LEU A 150 -6.45 -6.44 12.21
CA LEU A 150 -7.34 -5.67 13.09
C LEU A 150 -7.65 -4.28 12.51
N VAL A 151 -6.68 -3.59 11.88
CA VAL A 151 -6.94 -2.34 11.12
C VAL A 151 -7.97 -2.58 10.02
N VAL A 152 -7.83 -3.68 9.25
CA VAL A 152 -8.81 -4.05 8.22
C VAL A 152 -10.19 -4.23 8.84
N GLN A 153 -10.30 -5.03 9.90
CA GLN A 153 -11.58 -5.30 10.53
C GLN A 153 -12.27 -4.04 11.08
N LYS A 154 -11.49 -3.10 11.64
CA LYS A 154 -12.01 -1.93 12.35
C LYS A 154 -12.25 -0.73 11.44
N TYR A 155 -11.30 -0.45 10.55
CA TYR A 155 -11.20 0.84 9.87
C TYR A 155 -11.38 0.76 8.36
N VAL A 156 -11.51 -0.44 7.78
CA VAL A 156 -11.78 -0.59 6.35
C VAL A 156 -13.26 -0.92 6.14
N ALA A 157 -13.87 -0.27 5.15
CA ALA A 157 -15.26 -0.48 4.76
C ALA A 157 -15.54 -1.97 4.45
N THR A 158 -16.67 -2.49 4.93
CA THR A 158 -16.99 -3.93 4.90
C THR A 158 -16.92 -4.54 3.50
N ASP A 159 -17.28 -3.77 2.47
CA ASP A 159 -17.23 -4.17 1.06
C ASP A 159 -15.80 -4.26 0.49
N TYR A 160 -14.81 -3.65 1.16
CA TYR A 160 -13.39 -3.71 0.78
C TYR A 160 -12.53 -4.56 1.74
N GLN A 161 -13.11 -5.13 2.80
CA GLN A 161 -12.36 -5.90 3.79
C GLN A 161 -11.70 -7.16 3.20
N THR A 162 -12.34 -7.82 2.22
CA THR A 162 -11.77 -9.03 1.61
C THR A 162 -10.49 -8.71 0.84
N GLU A 163 -10.53 -7.66 0.01
CA GLU A 163 -9.40 -7.16 -0.76
C GLU A 163 -8.28 -6.65 0.16
N ALA A 164 -8.64 -5.93 1.22
CA ALA A 164 -7.67 -5.43 2.19
C ALA A 164 -7.00 -6.56 2.98
N SER A 165 -7.75 -7.60 3.40
CA SER A 165 -7.17 -8.80 4.03
C SER A 165 -6.26 -9.57 3.07
N ALA A 166 -6.64 -9.70 1.79
CA ALA A 166 -5.78 -10.32 0.78
C ALA A 166 -4.48 -9.52 0.57
N PHE A 167 -4.57 -8.19 0.56
CA PHE A 167 -3.40 -7.31 0.53
C PHE A 167 -2.49 -7.53 1.74
N VAL A 168 -3.04 -7.60 2.96
CA VAL A 168 -2.25 -7.86 4.17
C VAL A 168 -1.54 -9.21 4.07
N ALA A 169 -2.23 -10.27 3.62
CA ALA A 169 -1.61 -11.57 3.43
C ALA A 169 -0.45 -11.52 2.42
N GLN A 170 -0.62 -10.82 1.30
CA GLN A 170 0.45 -10.62 0.31
C GLN A 170 1.61 -9.82 0.89
N PHE A 171 1.34 -8.72 1.59
CA PHE A 171 2.36 -7.89 2.22
C PHE A 171 3.21 -8.70 3.21
N ILE A 172 2.60 -9.53 4.05
CA ILE A 172 3.30 -10.39 4.99
C ILE A 172 4.11 -11.48 4.28
N SER A 173 3.59 -12.04 3.18
CA SER A 173 4.33 -12.96 2.32
C SER A 173 5.57 -12.29 1.69
N ASP A 174 5.44 -11.07 1.20
CA ASP A 174 6.55 -10.32 0.60
C ASP A 174 7.63 -9.99 1.64
N LYS A 175 7.25 -9.63 2.87
CA LYS A 175 8.17 -9.44 3.99
C LYS A 175 8.91 -10.74 4.36
N SER A 176 8.21 -11.86 4.34
CA SER A 176 8.81 -13.19 4.56
C SER A 176 9.86 -13.51 3.47
N SER A 177 9.51 -13.27 2.21
CA SER A 177 10.41 -13.44 1.07
C SER A 177 11.63 -12.52 1.14
N GLN A 178 11.45 -11.26 1.53
CA GLN A 178 12.54 -10.31 1.72
C GLN A 178 13.52 -10.77 2.81
N ALA A 179 13.03 -11.30 3.93
CA ALA A 179 13.86 -11.86 4.99
C ALA A 179 14.67 -13.09 4.51
N ASP A 180 14.05 -13.95 3.69
CA ASP A 180 14.72 -15.11 3.10
C ASP A 180 15.80 -14.70 2.09
N GLN A 181 15.53 -13.68 1.27
CA GLN A 181 16.51 -13.10 0.34
C GLN A 181 17.71 -12.52 1.09
N MET A 182 17.47 -11.79 2.19
CA MET A 182 18.55 -11.26 3.03
C MET A 182 19.41 -12.39 3.61
N THR A 183 18.76 -13.43 4.16
CA THR A 183 19.45 -14.60 4.72
C THR A 183 20.28 -15.29 3.63
N LYS A 184 19.73 -15.47 2.44
CA LYS A 184 20.43 -16.04 1.28
C LYS A 184 21.66 -15.22 0.90
N VAL A 185 21.55 -13.89 0.87
CA VAL A 185 22.68 -13.00 0.55
C VAL A 185 23.79 -13.14 1.59
N VAL A 186 23.45 -13.15 2.89
CA VAL A 186 24.42 -13.31 3.99
C VAL A 186 25.12 -14.67 3.90
N LEU A 187 24.37 -15.77 3.76
CA LEU A 187 24.94 -17.12 3.66
C LEU A 187 25.82 -17.28 2.42
N THR A 188 25.44 -16.70 1.28
CA THR A 188 26.26 -16.72 0.06
C THR A 188 27.60 -16.01 0.27
N GLN A 189 27.59 -14.85 0.93
CA GLN A 189 28.81 -14.12 1.25
C GLN A 189 29.68 -14.87 2.27
N ALA A 190 29.07 -15.45 3.31
CA ALA A 190 29.76 -16.23 4.33
C ALA A 190 30.41 -17.49 3.75
N SER A 191 29.72 -18.22 2.85
CA SER A 191 30.29 -19.37 2.14
C SER A 191 31.53 -18.99 1.34
N ARG A 192 31.47 -17.91 0.55
CA ARG A 192 32.60 -17.44 -0.25
C ARG A 192 33.78 -17.01 0.61
N LEU A 193 33.51 -16.38 1.76
CA LEU A 193 34.55 -16.00 2.70
C LEU A 193 35.23 -17.24 3.29
N ALA A 194 34.45 -18.22 3.77
CA ALA A 194 34.97 -19.47 4.29
C ALA A 194 35.82 -20.22 3.24
N GLU A 195 35.35 -20.32 2.00
CA GLU A 195 36.10 -20.87 0.86
C GLU A 195 37.44 -20.13 0.65
N SER A 196 37.44 -18.79 0.70
CA SER A 196 38.66 -17.99 0.53
C SER A 196 39.68 -18.17 1.65
N LEU A 197 39.23 -18.55 2.85
CA LEU A 197 40.06 -18.82 4.02
C LEU A 197 40.51 -20.28 4.09
N GLY A 198 40.03 -21.15 3.18
CA GLY A 198 40.29 -22.58 3.20
C GLY A 198 39.49 -23.36 4.24
N ASP A 199 38.45 -22.75 4.83
CA ASP A 199 37.56 -23.38 5.81
C ASP A 199 36.39 -24.08 5.07
N ASN A 200 36.67 -25.27 4.55
CA ASN A 200 35.71 -26.02 3.75
C ASN A 200 34.50 -26.53 4.56
N ASP A 201 34.67 -26.81 5.86
CA ASP A 201 33.58 -27.28 6.71
C ASP A 201 32.56 -26.16 6.93
N GLN A 202 33.04 -24.94 7.21
CA GLN A 202 32.17 -23.77 7.36
C GLN A 202 31.50 -23.38 6.04
N ALA A 203 32.21 -23.47 4.92
CA ALA A 203 31.63 -23.26 3.59
C ALA A 203 30.49 -24.25 3.30
N GLN A 204 30.72 -25.55 3.54
CA GLN A 204 29.70 -26.57 3.35
C GLN A 204 28.48 -26.32 4.25
N HIS A 205 28.67 -25.96 5.52
CA HIS A 205 27.57 -25.62 6.41
C HIS A 205 26.70 -24.47 5.88
N HIS A 206 27.31 -23.43 5.29
CA HIS A 206 26.55 -22.34 4.66
C HIS A 206 25.83 -22.77 3.38
N GLN A 207 26.42 -23.66 2.59
CA GLN A 207 25.79 -24.22 1.39
C GLN A 207 24.59 -25.10 1.74
N ASP A 208 24.69 -25.91 2.79
CA ASP A 208 23.58 -26.72 3.31
C ASP A 208 22.43 -25.83 3.79
N ALA A 209 22.74 -24.74 4.51
CA ALA A 209 21.74 -23.76 4.93
C ALA A 209 21.07 -23.05 3.73
N LEU A 210 21.82 -22.78 2.64
CA LEU A 210 21.26 -22.26 1.39
C LEU A 210 20.32 -23.26 0.71
N ALA A 211 20.65 -24.55 0.72
CA ALA A 211 19.79 -25.61 0.21
C ALA A 211 18.49 -25.70 1.03
N GLN A 212 18.58 -25.67 2.36
CA GLN A 212 17.42 -25.63 3.24
C GLN A 212 16.52 -24.42 2.98
N LEU A 213 17.09 -23.23 2.73
CA LEU A 213 16.31 -22.04 2.38
C LEU A 213 15.55 -22.21 1.06
N ALA A 214 16.17 -22.86 0.07
CA ALA A 214 15.56 -23.13 -1.23
C ALA A 214 14.41 -24.14 -1.12
N GLU A 215 14.51 -25.09 -0.18
CA GLU A 215 13.49 -26.11 0.09
C GLU A 215 12.40 -25.65 1.08
N GLY A 216 12.54 -24.47 1.70
CA GLY A 216 11.60 -23.99 2.71
C GLY A 216 11.78 -24.65 4.09
N THR A 217 12.87 -25.38 4.30
CA THR A 217 13.13 -26.19 5.51
C THR A 217 14.09 -25.52 6.48
N HIS A 218 14.63 -24.35 6.14
CA HIS A 218 15.52 -23.61 7.03
C HIS A 218 14.80 -23.20 8.32
N ALA A 219 15.54 -23.16 9.43
CA ALA A 219 14.97 -22.85 10.75
C ALA A 219 14.23 -21.50 10.76
N SER A 220 14.78 -20.47 10.12
CA SER A 220 14.12 -19.15 10.05
C SER A 220 12.75 -19.20 9.37
N GLN A 221 12.57 -20.00 8.33
CA GLN A 221 11.29 -20.16 7.62
C GLN A 221 10.30 -20.98 8.45
N THR A 222 10.76 -22.08 9.05
CA THR A 222 9.93 -22.94 9.89
C THR A 222 9.38 -22.18 11.10
N VAL A 223 10.24 -21.43 11.78
CA VAL A 223 9.84 -20.60 12.93
C VAL A 223 8.88 -19.49 12.49
N ARG A 224 9.20 -18.77 11.41
CA ARG A 224 8.32 -17.72 10.90
C ARG A 224 6.93 -18.24 10.57
N ASN A 225 6.83 -19.34 9.82
CA ASN A 225 5.55 -19.94 9.47
C ASN A 225 4.75 -20.38 10.69
N ALA A 226 5.42 -20.93 11.71
CA ALA A 226 4.76 -21.27 12.97
C ALA A 226 4.17 -20.02 13.65
N MET A 227 4.94 -18.94 13.78
CA MET A 227 4.48 -17.70 14.41
C MET A 227 3.33 -17.05 13.62
N LEU A 228 3.45 -16.95 12.29
CA LEU A 228 2.41 -16.41 11.41
C LEU A 228 1.10 -17.20 11.50
N SER A 229 1.18 -18.52 11.66
CA SER A 229 0.00 -19.37 11.80
C SER A 229 -0.76 -19.12 13.10
N LEU A 230 -0.05 -18.77 14.19
CA LEU A 230 -0.67 -18.47 15.48
C LEU A 230 -1.51 -17.18 15.38
N THR A 231 -1.03 -16.18 14.64
CA THR A 231 -1.68 -14.86 14.51
C THR A 231 -2.53 -14.71 13.24
N ALA A 232 -2.87 -15.82 12.58
CA ALA A 232 -3.72 -15.81 11.38
C ALA A 232 -5.18 -15.46 11.72
N SER A 233 -5.64 -15.83 12.92
CA SER A 233 -6.91 -15.36 13.48
C SER A 233 -6.68 -14.07 14.27
N THR A 234 -7.70 -13.21 14.41
CA THR A 234 -7.67 -12.00 15.25
C THR A 234 -8.45 -12.12 16.58
N THR A 235 -9.02 -13.30 16.89
CA THR A 235 -10.01 -13.44 17.97
C THR A 235 -9.47 -13.67 19.39
N ASP A 236 -8.24 -14.15 19.58
CA ASP A 236 -7.73 -14.51 20.91
C ASP A 236 -6.22 -14.25 21.04
N SER A 237 -5.86 -12.99 21.32
CA SER A 237 -4.46 -12.60 21.50
C SER A 237 -3.80 -13.26 22.71
N GLU A 238 -4.57 -13.56 23.77
CA GLU A 238 -4.03 -14.26 24.94
C GLU A 238 -3.58 -15.67 24.57
N ALA A 239 -4.38 -16.39 23.78
CA ALA A 239 -4.01 -17.71 23.27
C ALA A 239 -2.78 -17.66 22.35
N TRP A 240 -2.63 -16.65 21.49
CA TRP A 240 -1.43 -16.53 20.65
C TRP A 240 -0.18 -16.34 21.51
N PHE A 241 -0.23 -15.37 22.42
CA PHE A 241 0.91 -15.08 23.28
C PHE A 241 1.28 -16.24 24.22
N SER A 242 0.28 -16.98 24.71
CA SER A 242 0.53 -18.23 25.44
C SER A 242 1.21 -19.26 24.54
N SER A 243 0.75 -19.42 23.31
CA SER A 243 1.32 -20.38 22.35
C SER A 243 2.75 -20.02 21.93
N ILE A 244 3.04 -18.73 21.76
CA ILE A 244 4.39 -18.23 21.45
C ILE A 244 5.33 -18.49 22.65
N ASN A 245 4.89 -18.21 23.88
CA ASN A 245 5.66 -18.52 25.09
C ASN A 245 5.96 -20.02 25.21
N ASP A 246 4.96 -20.87 25.00
CA ASP A 246 5.12 -22.32 25.02
C ASP A 246 6.10 -22.80 23.94
N TRP A 247 6.03 -22.19 22.76
CA TRP A 247 6.94 -22.50 21.67
C TRP A 247 8.39 -22.18 22.07
N VAL A 248 8.66 -20.99 22.62
CA VAL A 248 10.00 -20.59 23.09
C VAL A 248 10.50 -21.51 24.19
N ALA A 249 9.66 -21.82 25.18
CA ALA A 249 10.01 -22.73 26.27
C ALA A 249 10.41 -24.13 25.78
N LYS A 250 9.74 -24.65 24.74
CA LYS A 250 10.00 -25.98 24.16
C LYS A 250 11.20 -26.00 23.22
N ASN A 251 11.43 -24.94 22.46
CA ASN A 251 12.37 -24.92 21.33
C ASN A 251 13.70 -24.19 21.64
N ARG A 252 13.85 -23.59 22.82
CA ARG A 252 15.11 -22.94 23.24
C ARG A 252 15.74 -23.64 24.41
N SER A 253 16.91 -24.23 24.19
CA SER A 253 17.70 -24.90 25.22
C SER A 253 18.66 -23.96 25.95
N ILE A 254 19.06 -22.84 25.34
CA ILE A 254 19.99 -21.87 25.92
C ILE A 254 19.21 -20.88 26.80
N PRO A 255 19.46 -20.80 28.12
CA PRO A 255 18.70 -19.93 29.03
C PRO A 255 18.74 -18.45 28.64
N TYR A 256 19.91 -17.94 28.26
CA TYR A 256 20.08 -16.54 27.85
C TYR A 256 19.23 -16.15 26.63
N ILE A 257 19.20 -16.99 25.59
CA ILE A 257 18.36 -16.76 24.40
C ILE A 257 16.88 -16.80 24.78
N ARG A 258 16.49 -17.76 25.63
CA ARG A 258 15.12 -17.87 26.13
C ARG A 258 14.68 -16.62 26.88
N GLU A 259 15.53 -16.07 27.76
CA GLU A 259 15.23 -14.85 28.50
C GLU A 259 15.03 -13.64 27.57
N ILE A 260 15.87 -13.49 26.54
CA ILE A 260 15.70 -12.43 25.52
C ILE A 260 14.37 -12.58 24.80
N GLU A 261 14.06 -13.79 24.30
CA GLU A 261 12.82 -14.03 23.56
C GLU A 261 11.58 -13.82 24.45
N GLN A 262 11.63 -14.22 25.73
CA GLN A 262 10.53 -13.97 26.69
C GLN A 262 10.36 -12.48 27.01
N GLY A 263 11.45 -11.74 27.15
CA GLY A 263 11.41 -10.28 27.28
C GLY A 263 10.78 -9.63 26.04
N HIS A 264 11.15 -10.09 24.86
CA HIS A 264 10.58 -9.60 23.60
C HIS A 264 9.08 -9.89 23.48
N ILE A 265 8.63 -11.09 23.89
CA ILE A 265 7.19 -11.42 23.93
C ILE A 265 6.44 -10.45 24.87
N SER A 266 7.03 -10.12 26.02
CA SER A 266 6.41 -9.18 26.97
C SER A 266 6.27 -7.78 26.35
N ALA A 267 7.30 -7.30 25.65
CA ALA A 267 7.24 -6.02 24.93
C ALA A 267 6.19 -6.04 23.80
N LEU A 268 6.05 -7.16 23.08
CA LEU A 268 5.02 -7.33 22.05
C LEU A 268 3.61 -7.35 22.65
N GLN A 269 3.42 -7.94 23.83
CA GLN A 269 2.14 -7.92 24.56
C GLN A 269 1.75 -6.49 24.95
N GLU A 270 2.69 -5.73 25.52
CA GLU A 270 2.46 -4.31 25.87
C GLU A 270 2.12 -3.48 24.62
N GLN A 271 2.85 -3.68 23.53
CA GLN A 271 2.60 -2.99 22.28
C GLN A 271 1.23 -3.35 21.70
N TRP A 272 0.84 -4.62 21.75
CA TRP A 272 -0.50 -5.07 21.33
C TRP A 272 -1.61 -4.41 22.14
N GLN A 273 -1.48 -4.40 23.47
CA GLN A 273 -2.49 -3.79 24.36
C GLN A 273 -2.61 -2.28 24.10
N SER A 274 -1.48 -1.58 23.95
CA SER A 274 -1.44 -0.16 23.60
C SER A 274 -2.09 0.09 22.23
N PHE A 275 -1.80 -0.77 21.24
CA PHE A 275 -2.39 -0.69 19.91
C PHE A 275 -3.92 -0.87 19.96
N VAL A 276 -4.41 -1.94 20.58
CA VAL A 276 -5.86 -2.21 20.70
C VAL A 276 -6.58 -1.08 21.44
N THR A 277 -5.98 -0.54 22.51
CA THR A 277 -6.56 0.57 23.28
C THR A 277 -6.55 1.88 22.47
N GLY A 278 -5.55 2.08 21.62
CA GLY A 278 -5.41 3.25 20.76
C GLY A 278 -6.31 3.22 19.52
N LEU A 279 -6.80 2.04 19.12
CA LEU A 279 -7.86 1.94 18.13
C LEU A 279 -9.17 2.38 18.78
N LYS A 280 -9.87 3.35 18.17
CA LYS A 280 -11.20 3.75 18.63
C LYS A 280 -12.10 2.53 18.62
N THR A 281 -12.55 2.11 19.80
CA THR A 281 -13.71 1.25 19.94
C THR A 281 -14.93 2.08 19.60
N ASP A 282 -15.72 1.64 18.62
CA ASP A 282 -16.95 2.29 18.19
C ASP A 282 -17.80 2.82 19.37
N VAL A 283 -18.33 4.03 19.22
CA VAL A 283 -19.38 4.63 20.06
C VAL A 283 -20.72 3.96 19.77
#